data_AF-A0A3R9A5V8-F1
#
_entry.id   AF-A0A3R9A5V8-F1
#
_cell.length_a   1.000
_cell.length_b   1.000
_cell.length_c   1.000
_cell.angle_alpha   90.00
_cell.angle_beta   90.00
_cell.angle_gamma   90.00
#
_symmetry.space_group_name_H-M   'P 1'
#
loop_
_entity.id
_entity.type
_entity.pdbx_description
1 polymer ?
#
loop_
_entity_poly.entity_id
_entity_poly.type
_entity_poly.pdbx_seq_one_letter_code
_entity_poly.pdbx_strand_id
1 'polypeptide(L)'
;MCRSLPKGVGMSFSLPGFNVFYLSRDNLEPEKYELITRPSVTWDYIRQEYEFDDRYRDHYHVEGLRPRPSCSRSYAYQNNHANGFNTERRLRYLVFRGEVVMLNRYGSRGELFYIDEEGQLICRNFHVFEMNGAEQILREYRNSVGCRYYRSGKPRPTSFALSFSGGISAPASEPTYQTLNSKAAGRLLAAGGVYNGNVEGFRKTAEQLGGDAVKGYEQVLNEQTAGTAIAAASILLAKRPFELGEVQDITKFVGKVRGDSVLLQNVEITQINYFKRTVEETAILRKEFNSTVRKSFLKELSNTPEAMNKFSPEMLERMSIGRNPDGWQVHHKLPLDDSGTNSFDNLILMKNDPYHQALTNYQFSITRNMVVGETKIVPWVKPQGTIYPK
;
A
#
# COMPACT_ATOMS: atom_id res chain seq x y z
N MET A 1 -16.23 32.46 -5.82
CA MET A 1 -16.94 32.77 -7.08
C MET A 1 -16.57 31.70 -8.11
N CYS A 2 -17.45 30.75 -8.42
CA CYS A 2 -17.23 29.84 -9.58
C CYS A 2 -17.14 30.74 -10.83
N ARG A 3 -16.02 30.72 -11.55
CA ARG A 3 -15.96 31.34 -12.88
C ARG A 3 -16.81 30.49 -13.81
N SER A 4 -18.00 30.99 -14.17
CA SER A 4 -18.85 30.36 -15.17
C SER A 4 -18.13 30.41 -16.52
N LEU A 5 -17.49 29.31 -16.92
CA LEU A 5 -16.94 29.16 -18.25
C LEU A 5 -18.00 28.60 -19.20
N PRO A 6 -18.00 29.01 -20.49
CA PRO A 6 -19.00 28.56 -21.44
C PRO A 6 -18.98 27.04 -21.60
N LYS A 7 -20.16 26.43 -21.78
CA LYS A 7 -20.28 25.04 -22.23
C LYS A 7 -19.70 24.94 -23.64
N GLY A 8 -18.43 24.55 -23.74
CA GLY A 8 -17.77 24.41 -25.04
C GLY A 8 -16.32 24.01 -24.90
N VAL A 9 -16.04 22.76 -25.28
CA VAL A 9 -14.73 22.12 -25.46
C VAL A 9 -13.93 21.94 -24.17
N GLY A 10 -13.71 20.67 -23.77
CA GLY A 10 -12.83 20.30 -22.65
C GLY A 10 -11.36 20.54 -22.97
N MET A 11 -10.97 21.81 -23.10
CA MET A 11 -9.59 22.27 -23.22
C MET A 11 -9.08 22.69 -21.85
N SER A 12 -7.80 22.45 -21.60
CA SER A 12 -7.09 23.03 -20.47
C SER A 12 -6.84 24.51 -20.78
N PHE A 13 -7.15 25.41 -19.85
CA PHE A 13 -6.90 26.84 -20.01
C PHE A 13 -5.58 27.24 -19.37
N SER A 14 -5.07 26.43 -18.44
CA SER A 14 -3.88 26.73 -17.63
C SER A 14 -2.63 25.94 -18.03
N LEU A 15 -2.75 24.94 -18.90
CA LEU A 15 -1.63 24.15 -19.41
C LEU A 15 -1.74 23.96 -20.93
N PRO A 16 -0.61 23.93 -21.66
CA PRO A 16 -0.64 23.77 -23.09
C PRO A 16 -1.13 22.36 -23.50
N GLY A 17 -1.97 22.27 -24.54
CA GLY A 17 -2.52 21.02 -25.08
C GLY A 17 -3.94 20.67 -24.58
N PHE A 18 -4.43 19.49 -24.96
CA PHE A 18 -5.83 19.09 -24.73
C PHE A 18 -6.04 18.04 -23.63
N ASN A 19 -4.95 17.45 -23.13
CA ASN A 19 -5.01 16.28 -22.27
C ASN A 19 -4.52 16.52 -20.84
N VAL A 20 -3.80 17.61 -20.58
CA VAL A 20 -3.20 17.91 -19.26
C VAL A 20 -3.94 19.07 -18.61
N PHE A 21 -4.41 18.90 -17.38
CA PHE A 21 -5.26 19.85 -16.66
C PHE A 21 -4.68 20.16 -15.29
N TYR A 22 -4.71 21.42 -14.88
CA TYR A 22 -4.49 21.83 -13.50
C TYR A 22 -5.86 21.99 -12.83
N LEU A 23 -6.23 21.04 -11.98
CA LEU A 23 -7.61 20.89 -11.49
C LEU A 23 -8.18 22.14 -10.81
N SER A 24 -7.37 22.84 -10.00
CA SER A 24 -7.78 24.06 -9.29
C SER A 24 -8.00 25.27 -10.21
N ARG A 25 -7.50 25.21 -11.46
CA ARG A 25 -7.61 26.29 -12.45
C ARG A 25 -8.58 25.97 -13.59
N ASP A 26 -8.67 24.71 -13.99
CA ASP A 26 -9.35 24.31 -15.23
C ASP A 26 -10.79 23.78 -15.04
N ASN A 27 -11.30 23.70 -13.80
CA ASN A 27 -12.69 23.29 -13.47
C ASN A 27 -13.23 22.12 -14.33
N LEU A 28 -12.52 20.99 -14.29
CA LEU A 28 -12.80 19.80 -15.08
C LEU A 28 -14.22 19.26 -14.84
N GLU A 29 -14.95 18.83 -15.87
CA GLU A 29 -16.27 18.18 -15.70
C GLU A 29 -16.20 16.94 -14.81
N PRO A 30 -17.14 16.72 -13.87
CA PRO A 30 -17.09 15.59 -12.93
C PRO A 30 -16.95 14.24 -13.61
N GLU A 31 -17.70 14.00 -14.70
CA GLU A 31 -17.62 12.76 -15.46
C GLU A 31 -16.25 12.52 -16.10
N LYS A 32 -15.43 13.55 -16.31
CA LYS A 32 -14.08 13.40 -16.88
C LYS A 32 -13.04 12.94 -15.85
N TYR A 33 -13.34 13.00 -14.55
CA TYR A 33 -12.45 12.46 -13.53
C TYR A 33 -12.25 10.95 -13.69
N GLU A 34 -13.22 10.24 -14.29
CA GLU A 34 -13.13 8.80 -14.59
C GLU A 34 -12.05 8.44 -15.64
N LEU A 35 -11.47 9.46 -16.29
CA LEU A 35 -10.43 9.34 -17.32
C LEU A 35 -9.04 9.72 -16.80
N ILE A 36 -8.91 10.15 -15.55
CA ILE A 36 -7.62 10.58 -14.98
C ILE A 36 -6.64 9.40 -14.97
N THR A 37 -5.45 9.60 -15.53
CA THR A 37 -4.36 8.61 -15.52
C THR A 37 -3.54 8.66 -14.24
N ARG A 38 -2.77 7.59 -14.02
CA ARG A 38 -1.79 7.52 -12.94
C ARG A 38 -0.74 8.64 -13.07
N PRO A 39 -0.26 9.24 -11.96
CA PRO A 39 0.77 10.28 -11.99
C PRO A 39 2.04 9.89 -12.74
N SER A 40 2.48 8.64 -12.65
CA SER A 40 3.66 8.16 -13.40
C SER A 40 3.44 8.26 -14.91
N VAL A 41 2.28 7.83 -15.40
CA VAL A 41 1.91 7.90 -16.83
C VAL A 41 1.76 9.35 -17.28
N THR A 42 1.12 10.19 -16.45
CA THR A 42 1.02 11.64 -16.67
C THR A 42 2.40 12.28 -16.77
N TRP A 43 3.32 11.90 -15.87
CA TRP A 43 4.68 12.44 -15.82
C TRP A 43 5.50 12.03 -17.03
N ASP A 44 5.43 10.75 -17.43
CA ASP A 44 6.10 10.24 -18.61
C ASP A 44 5.61 10.94 -19.89
N TYR A 45 4.29 11.14 -20.01
CA TYR A 45 3.72 11.92 -21.11
C TYR A 45 4.23 13.36 -21.12
N ILE A 46 4.25 14.03 -19.97
CA ILE A 46 4.72 15.42 -19.89
C ILE A 46 6.19 15.54 -20.32
N ARG A 47 7.05 14.63 -19.87
CA ARG A 47 8.48 14.63 -20.27
C ARG A 47 8.67 14.39 -21.77
N GLN A 48 7.81 13.57 -22.37
CA GLN A 48 7.86 13.23 -23.79
C GLN A 48 7.33 14.34 -24.70
N GLU A 49 6.25 15.03 -24.30
CA GLU A 49 5.55 15.98 -25.16
C GLU A 49 5.90 17.45 -24.88
N TYR A 50 6.56 17.74 -23.74
CA TYR A 50 6.87 19.10 -23.33
C TYR A 50 8.34 19.32 -22.99
N GLU A 51 8.78 20.56 -23.13
CA GLU A 51 10.05 21.11 -22.70
C GLU A 51 9.84 21.96 -21.45
N PHE A 52 10.83 21.95 -20.55
CA PHE A 52 10.85 22.76 -19.34
C PHE A 52 11.82 23.92 -19.55
N ASP A 53 11.38 25.16 -19.31
CA ASP A 53 12.21 26.37 -19.39
C ASP A 53 11.95 27.29 -18.20
N ASP A 54 12.91 27.37 -17.28
CA ASP A 54 12.85 28.21 -16.07
C ASP A 54 12.82 29.72 -16.38
N ARG A 55 13.18 30.11 -17.61
CA ARG A 55 13.22 31.52 -18.03
C ARG A 55 11.89 31.98 -18.63
N TYR A 56 11.00 31.05 -18.93
CA TYR A 56 9.77 31.34 -19.66
C TYR A 56 8.67 31.81 -18.71
N ARG A 57 8.33 33.11 -18.82
CA ARG A 57 7.26 33.76 -18.07
C ARG A 57 6.14 34.15 -19.02
N ASP A 58 5.25 33.22 -19.32
CA ASP A 58 4.00 33.52 -20.02
C ASP A 58 2.84 33.55 -19.03
N HIS A 59 1.90 34.46 -19.26
CA HIS A 59 0.79 34.79 -18.36
C HIS A 59 -0.37 33.79 -18.46
N TYR A 60 -0.33 32.87 -19.44
CA TYR A 60 -1.42 31.96 -19.75
C TYR A 60 -1.23 30.51 -19.28
N HIS A 61 0.00 30.11 -18.94
CA HIS A 61 0.30 28.73 -18.55
C HIS A 61 0.98 28.64 -17.19
N VAL A 62 1.03 27.45 -16.59
CA VAL A 62 1.99 27.19 -15.50
C VAL A 62 3.39 27.53 -16.04
N GLU A 63 4.02 28.53 -15.43
CA GLU A 63 5.30 29.13 -15.84
C GLU A 63 6.31 28.03 -16.23
N GLY A 64 6.85 28.12 -17.45
CA GLY A 64 7.95 27.27 -17.90
C GLY A 64 7.61 25.99 -18.67
N LEU A 65 6.34 25.59 -18.84
CA LEU A 65 6.01 24.38 -19.62
C LEU A 65 5.63 24.70 -21.08
N ARG A 66 6.35 24.12 -22.06
CA ARG A 66 6.13 24.38 -23.50
C ARG A 66 5.97 23.08 -24.30
N PRO A 67 5.04 22.98 -25.28
CA PRO A 67 5.01 21.85 -26.20
C PRO A 67 6.32 21.69 -26.98
N ARG A 68 6.81 20.46 -27.12
CA ARG A 68 7.95 20.16 -27.98
C ARG A 68 7.62 20.45 -29.44
N PRO A 69 8.49 21.13 -30.20
CA PRO A 69 8.38 21.21 -31.65
C PRO A 69 8.38 19.81 -32.28
N SER A 70 7.58 19.60 -33.31
CA SER A 70 7.47 18.31 -34.02
C SER A 70 8.80 17.81 -34.63
N CYS A 71 9.78 18.69 -34.84
CA CYS A 71 11.11 18.36 -35.36
C CYS A 71 12.15 17.93 -34.30
N SER A 72 11.87 18.02 -32.99
CA SER A 72 12.86 17.75 -31.92
C SER A 72 12.73 16.37 -31.26
N ARG A 73 11.98 15.42 -31.84
CA ARG A 73 11.78 14.05 -31.31
C ARG A 73 13.00 13.11 -31.42
N SER A 74 14.18 13.59 -31.82
CA SER A 74 15.40 12.77 -31.85
C SER A 74 16.09 12.72 -30.48
N TYR A 75 16.56 11.53 -30.07
CA TYR A 75 17.27 11.32 -28.81
C TYR A 75 18.48 12.25 -28.60
N ALA A 76 19.05 12.79 -29.69
CA ALA A 76 20.20 13.69 -29.66
C ALA A 76 19.93 15.06 -29.00
N TYR A 77 18.67 15.49 -28.90
CA TYR A 77 18.30 16.76 -28.25
C TYR A 77 18.03 16.64 -26.74
N GLN A 78 18.13 15.44 -26.16
CA GLN A 78 17.83 15.19 -24.75
C GLN A 78 18.87 15.78 -23.77
N ASN A 79 20.02 16.28 -24.25
CA ASN A 79 21.14 16.65 -23.37
C ASN A 79 21.19 18.11 -22.89
N ASN A 80 20.20 18.95 -23.17
CA ASN A 80 20.17 20.34 -22.69
C ASN A 80 19.26 20.54 -21.44
N HIS A 81 19.40 19.68 -20.43
CA HIS A 81 18.70 19.75 -19.14
C HIS A 81 19.04 20.99 -18.28
N ALA A 82 19.90 21.89 -18.74
CA ALA A 82 20.43 22.99 -17.92
C ALA A 82 19.43 24.12 -17.66
N ASN A 83 18.39 24.30 -18.49
CA ASN A 83 17.56 25.51 -18.47
C ASN A 83 16.16 25.35 -17.84
N GLY A 84 15.78 24.18 -17.33
CA GLY A 84 14.39 23.90 -16.91
C GLY A 84 14.23 23.09 -15.62
N PHE A 85 15.30 22.93 -14.85
CA PHE A 85 15.34 22.01 -13.71
C PHE A 85 14.32 22.35 -12.62
N ASN A 86 14.10 23.64 -12.34
CA ASN A 86 13.15 24.05 -11.32
C ASN A 86 11.71 23.81 -11.77
N THR A 87 11.42 24.12 -13.03
CA THR A 87 10.13 23.88 -13.66
C THR A 87 9.82 22.39 -13.72
N GLU A 88 10.79 21.56 -14.12
CA GLU A 88 10.64 20.11 -14.14
C GLU A 88 10.32 19.56 -12.74
N ARG A 89 11.11 19.94 -11.73
CA ARG A 89 10.85 19.53 -10.33
C ARG A 89 9.48 19.96 -9.83
N ARG A 90 9.09 21.22 -10.12
CA ARG A 90 7.79 21.78 -9.71
C ARG A 90 6.64 21.05 -10.40
N LEU A 91 6.74 20.80 -11.71
CA LEU A 91 5.70 20.08 -12.45
C LEU A 91 5.60 18.64 -11.99
N ARG A 92 6.72 17.95 -11.73
CA ARG A 92 6.71 16.62 -11.14
C ARG A 92 5.95 16.64 -9.81
N TYR A 93 6.28 17.58 -8.94
CA TYR A 93 5.60 17.73 -7.65
C TYR A 93 4.08 17.92 -7.79
N LEU A 94 3.65 18.81 -8.69
CA LEU A 94 2.23 19.04 -8.96
C LEU A 94 1.51 17.81 -9.53
N VAL A 95 2.17 17.03 -10.39
CA VAL A 95 1.61 15.80 -10.97
C VAL A 95 1.41 14.73 -9.90
N PHE A 96 2.45 14.47 -9.10
CA PHE A 96 2.38 13.42 -8.08
C PHE A 96 1.45 13.78 -6.92
N ARG A 97 1.22 15.07 -6.65
CA ARG A 97 0.19 15.55 -5.71
C ARG A 97 -1.22 15.64 -6.32
N GLY A 98 -1.42 15.19 -7.55
CA GLY A 98 -2.75 15.19 -8.17
C GLY A 98 -3.29 16.59 -8.48
N GLU A 99 -2.45 17.62 -8.47
CA GLU A 99 -2.83 18.97 -8.88
C GLU A 99 -2.89 19.09 -10.40
N VAL A 100 -1.91 18.47 -11.06
CA VAL A 100 -1.84 18.36 -12.52
C VAL A 100 -2.12 16.93 -12.92
N VAL A 101 -3.15 16.72 -13.74
CA VAL A 101 -3.60 15.40 -14.18
C VAL A 101 -3.65 15.32 -15.69
N MET A 102 -3.49 14.11 -16.23
CA MET A 102 -3.76 13.83 -17.64
C MET A 102 -5.03 12.99 -17.77
N LEU A 103 -5.81 13.26 -18.82
CA LEU A 103 -6.97 12.44 -19.20
C LEU A 103 -6.62 11.47 -20.32
N ASN A 104 -6.86 10.18 -20.11
CA ASN A 104 -6.80 9.18 -21.17
C ASN A 104 -8.16 9.02 -21.85
N ARG A 105 -8.39 9.80 -22.91
CA ARG A 105 -9.67 9.80 -23.65
C ARG A 105 -9.91 8.52 -24.45
N TYR A 106 -8.87 7.74 -24.70
CA TYR A 106 -8.92 6.50 -25.50
C TYR A 106 -8.83 5.24 -24.62
N GLY A 107 -8.60 5.41 -23.32
CA GLY A 107 -8.46 4.32 -22.36
C GLY A 107 -9.79 3.84 -21.78
N SER A 108 -9.70 2.78 -20.99
CA SER A 108 -10.84 2.30 -20.20
C SER A 108 -11.19 3.31 -19.12
N ARG A 109 -12.47 3.70 -19.06
CA ARG A 109 -13.01 4.50 -17.96
C ARG A 109 -12.87 3.75 -16.65
N GLY A 110 -12.72 4.49 -15.56
CA GLY A 110 -12.77 3.86 -14.25
C GLY A 110 -11.48 3.20 -13.80
N GLU A 111 -10.37 3.35 -14.54
CA GLU A 111 -9.11 2.64 -14.23
C GLU A 111 -8.51 3.10 -12.89
N LEU A 112 -8.45 4.42 -12.67
CA LEU A 112 -7.91 5.01 -11.45
C LEU A 112 -8.98 5.64 -10.57
N PHE A 113 -9.94 6.34 -11.18
CA PHE A 113 -11.11 6.88 -10.50
C PHE A 113 -12.39 6.44 -11.19
N TYR A 114 -13.44 6.17 -10.44
CA TYR A 114 -14.77 5.92 -10.99
C TYR A 114 -15.82 6.63 -10.14
N ILE A 115 -16.95 6.96 -10.74
CA ILE A 115 -18.10 7.54 -10.05
C ILE A 115 -19.04 6.40 -9.67
N ASP A 116 -19.39 6.28 -8.40
CA ASP A 116 -20.33 5.27 -7.90
C ASP A 116 -21.79 5.62 -8.22
N GLU A 117 -22.71 4.76 -7.78
CA GLU A 117 -24.14 4.96 -8.01
C GLU A 117 -24.65 6.22 -7.31
N GLU A 118 -24.05 6.62 -6.20
CA GLU A 118 -24.38 7.81 -5.40
C GLU A 118 -23.80 9.10 -6.01
N GLY A 119 -23.02 9.02 -7.09
CA GLY A 119 -22.39 10.16 -7.73
C GLY A 119 -21.13 10.64 -6.99
N GLN A 120 -20.55 9.82 -6.11
CA GLN A 120 -19.28 10.09 -5.47
C GLN A 120 -18.12 9.57 -6.31
N LEU A 121 -17.02 10.35 -6.36
CA LEU A 121 -15.80 9.89 -6.99
C LEU A 121 -15.03 8.98 -6.03
N ILE A 122 -14.73 7.77 -6.48
CA ILE A 122 -13.96 6.77 -5.76
C ILE A 122 -12.61 6.61 -6.42
N CYS A 123 -11.53 6.77 -5.66
CA CYS A 123 -10.18 6.43 -6.11
C CYS A 123 -9.93 4.93 -5.87
N ARG A 124 -9.51 4.21 -6.91
CA ARG A 124 -9.17 2.78 -6.83
C ARG A 124 -7.79 2.54 -6.21
N ASN A 125 -6.89 3.52 -6.31
CA ASN A 125 -5.53 3.39 -5.80
C ASN A 125 -4.98 4.75 -5.37
N PHE A 126 -5.14 5.07 -4.09
CA PHE A 126 -4.64 6.31 -3.49
C PHE A 126 -3.11 6.40 -3.51
N HIS A 127 -2.42 5.26 -3.47
CA HIS A 127 -0.97 5.17 -3.31
C HIS A 127 -0.15 5.58 -4.53
N VAL A 128 -0.79 5.78 -5.69
CA VAL A 128 -0.09 6.30 -6.88
C VAL A 128 0.23 7.79 -6.77
N PHE A 129 -0.34 8.48 -5.77
CA PHE A 129 -0.15 9.89 -5.49
C PHE A 129 0.74 10.10 -4.25
N GLU A 130 1.55 11.16 -4.26
CA GLU A 130 2.33 11.65 -3.13
C GLU A 130 1.49 12.63 -2.28
N MET A 131 1.80 12.77 -0.99
CA MET A 131 1.29 13.83 -0.09
C MET A 131 -0.23 14.09 -0.17
N ASN A 132 -1.04 13.05 0.03
CA ASN A 132 -2.52 13.10 -0.01
C ASN A 132 -3.08 13.66 -1.33
N GLY A 133 -2.40 13.38 -2.45
CA GLY A 133 -2.78 13.93 -3.75
C GLY A 133 -4.12 13.38 -4.28
N ALA A 134 -4.49 12.15 -3.91
CA ALA A 134 -5.79 11.59 -4.25
C ALA A 134 -6.93 12.39 -3.58
N GLU A 135 -6.77 12.76 -2.30
CA GLU A 135 -7.72 13.57 -1.54
C GLU A 135 -7.90 14.96 -2.16
N GLN A 136 -6.82 15.53 -2.71
CA GLN A 136 -6.88 16.77 -3.47
C GLN A 136 -7.74 16.64 -4.72
N ILE A 137 -7.59 15.56 -5.49
CA ILE A 137 -8.44 15.28 -6.66
C ILE A 137 -9.91 15.10 -6.23
N LEU A 138 -10.17 14.36 -5.15
CA LEU A 138 -11.52 14.18 -4.60
C LEU A 138 -12.15 15.53 -4.18
N ARG A 139 -11.36 16.44 -3.61
CA ARG A 139 -11.82 17.79 -3.27
C ARG A 139 -12.17 18.60 -4.52
N GLU A 140 -11.32 18.59 -5.55
CA GLU A 140 -11.61 19.31 -6.79
C GLU A 140 -12.81 18.72 -7.55
N TYR A 141 -13.03 17.40 -7.45
CA TYR A 141 -14.26 16.78 -7.93
C TYR A 141 -15.49 17.36 -7.25
N ARG A 142 -15.52 17.43 -5.91
CA ARG A 142 -16.65 18.03 -5.17
C ARG A 142 -16.88 19.49 -5.56
N ASN A 143 -15.81 20.26 -5.73
CA ASN A 143 -15.88 21.64 -6.21
C ASN A 143 -16.56 21.70 -7.60
N SER A 144 -16.16 20.82 -8.51
CA SER A 144 -16.73 20.75 -9.86
C SER A 144 -18.20 20.31 -9.88
N VAL A 145 -18.58 19.36 -9.02
CA VAL A 145 -19.99 18.98 -8.82
C VAL A 145 -20.80 20.17 -8.34
N GLY A 146 -20.30 20.92 -7.34
CA GLY A 146 -20.98 22.09 -6.78
C GLY A 146 -21.19 23.25 -7.76
N CYS A 147 -20.35 23.38 -8.79
CA CYS A 147 -20.55 24.40 -9.84
C CYS A 147 -21.54 23.96 -10.94
N ARG A 148 -22.27 22.83 -10.79
CA ARG A 148 -23.12 22.24 -11.85
C ARG A 148 -24.50 21.84 -11.34
N TYR A 149 -25.48 21.92 -12.24
CA TYR A 149 -26.85 21.45 -11.98
C TYR A 149 -27.11 20.14 -12.72
N TYR A 150 -27.49 19.10 -11.99
CA TYR A 150 -27.87 17.79 -12.50
C TYR A 150 -29.38 17.58 -12.33
N ARG A 151 -30.10 17.17 -13.38
CA ARG A 151 -31.53 16.84 -13.26
C ARG A 151 -31.79 15.69 -12.29
N SER A 152 -30.88 14.72 -12.24
CA SER A 152 -30.86 13.58 -11.31
C SER A 152 -30.41 13.96 -9.90
N GLY A 153 -29.96 15.20 -9.67
CA GLY A 153 -29.34 15.65 -8.42
C GLY A 153 -27.90 15.19 -8.21
N LYS A 154 -27.34 14.33 -9.07
CA LYS A 154 -25.97 13.79 -8.95
C LYS A 154 -25.31 13.51 -10.30
N PRO A 155 -23.95 13.50 -10.36
CA PRO A 155 -23.18 13.08 -11.54
C PRO A 155 -23.53 11.65 -12.01
N ARG A 156 -23.28 11.36 -13.29
CA ARG A 156 -23.55 10.03 -13.86
C ARG A 156 -22.56 8.99 -13.31
N PRO A 157 -23.03 7.81 -12.84
CA PRO A 157 -22.16 6.70 -12.46
C PRO A 157 -21.29 6.24 -13.63
N THR A 158 -20.04 5.86 -13.36
CA THR A 158 -19.11 5.40 -14.39
C THR A 158 -19.61 4.10 -15.03
N SER A 159 -19.61 4.06 -16.37
CA SER A 159 -20.00 2.85 -17.11
C SER A 159 -18.74 2.04 -17.38
N PHE A 160 -18.65 0.85 -16.77
CA PHE A 160 -17.61 -0.12 -17.06
C PHE A 160 -18.02 -0.90 -18.32
N ALA A 161 -17.16 -0.90 -19.33
CA ALA A 161 -17.36 -1.79 -20.47
C ALA A 161 -17.25 -3.24 -19.95
N LEU A 162 -18.32 -4.03 -20.13
CA LEU A 162 -18.27 -5.48 -19.90
C LEU A 162 -17.22 -6.06 -20.86
N SER A 163 -16.14 -6.62 -20.34
CA SER A 163 -15.17 -7.37 -21.13
C SER A 163 -15.84 -8.62 -21.70
N PHE A 164 -16.40 -8.49 -22.91
CA PHE A 164 -16.92 -9.61 -23.69
C PHE A 164 -15.72 -10.40 -24.25
N SER A 165 -15.33 -11.46 -23.55
CA SER A 165 -14.58 -12.59 -24.13
C SER A 165 -15.58 -13.70 -24.37
N GLY A 166 -15.82 -14.00 -25.66
CA GLY A 166 -16.99 -14.70 -26.16
C GLY A 166 -17.12 -16.19 -25.81
N GLY A 167 -18.38 -16.65 -25.83
CA GLY A 167 -18.80 -18.04 -25.82
C GLY A 167 -20.32 -18.10 -25.87
N ILE A 168 -20.87 -18.41 -27.04
CA ILE A 168 -22.30 -18.43 -27.37
C ILE A 168 -23.08 -19.36 -26.44
N SER A 169 -24.13 -18.87 -25.77
CA SER A 169 -25.36 -19.62 -25.41
C SER A 169 -26.44 -18.66 -24.87
N ALA A 170 -27.51 -18.48 -25.66
CA ALA A 170 -28.93 -18.17 -25.34
C ALA A 170 -29.31 -17.15 -24.23
N PRO A 171 -30.45 -16.41 -24.37
CA PRO A 171 -30.71 -15.18 -23.63
C PRO A 171 -30.97 -15.42 -22.13
N ALA A 172 -30.35 -14.60 -21.30
CA ALA A 172 -30.42 -14.67 -19.84
C ALA A 172 -31.79 -14.25 -19.29
N SER A 173 -32.42 -15.16 -18.55
CA SER A 173 -33.45 -14.90 -17.55
C SER A 173 -32.84 -14.30 -16.26
N GLU A 174 -33.69 -13.64 -15.46
CA GLU A 174 -33.42 -12.85 -14.24
C GLU A 174 -32.27 -13.31 -13.30
N PRO A 175 -31.62 -12.35 -12.58
CA PRO A 175 -30.43 -12.61 -11.77
C PRO A 175 -30.72 -13.58 -10.62
N THR A 176 -30.17 -14.79 -10.75
CA THR A 176 -30.19 -15.81 -9.70
C THR A 176 -29.12 -15.46 -8.66
N TYR A 177 -29.53 -15.22 -7.41
CA TYR A 177 -28.59 -15.20 -6.28
C TYR A 177 -27.90 -16.57 -6.21
N GLN A 178 -26.60 -16.63 -6.51
CA GLN A 178 -25.84 -17.87 -6.35
C GLN A 178 -25.77 -18.24 -4.87
N THR A 179 -26.39 -19.36 -4.52
CA THR A 179 -26.30 -19.96 -3.18
C THR A 179 -24.84 -20.24 -2.85
N LEU A 180 -24.38 -19.83 -1.66
CA LEU A 180 -23.01 -20.06 -1.21
C LEU A 180 -22.75 -21.58 -1.10
N ASN A 181 -21.78 -22.11 -1.83
CA ASN A 181 -21.46 -23.54 -1.73
C ASN A 181 -20.75 -23.87 -0.40
N SER A 182 -20.88 -25.12 0.05
CA SER A 182 -20.33 -25.58 1.34
C SER A 182 -18.82 -25.35 1.45
N LYS A 183 -18.07 -25.46 0.36
CA LYS A 183 -16.63 -25.16 0.33
C LYS A 183 -16.33 -23.68 0.66
N ALA A 184 -17.09 -22.75 0.11
CA ALA A 184 -16.97 -21.32 0.42
C ALA A 184 -17.37 -21.01 1.88
N ALA A 185 -18.40 -21.67 2.40
CA ALA A 185 -18.78 -21.57 3.81
C ALA A 185 -17.65 -22.04 4.75
N GLY A 186 -17.00 -23.15 4.41
CA GLY A 186 -15.83 -23.67 5.12
C GLY A 186 -14.68 -22.67 5.23
N ARG A 187 -14.35 -21.99 4.12
CA ARG A 187 -13.31 -20.95 4.11
C ARG A 187 -13.64 -19.77 5.02
N LEU A 188 -14.90 -19.36 5.07
CA LEU A 188 -15.37 -18.29 5.95
C LEU A 188 -15.31 -18.68 7.42
N LEU A 189 -15.64 -19.93 7.75
CA LEU A 189 -15.52 -20.45 9.12
C LEU A 189 -14.07 -20.51 9.58
N ALA A 190 -13.13 -20.88 8.71
CA ALA A 190 -11.71 -20.84 9.04
C ALA A 190 -11.25 -19.41 9.37
N ALA A 191 -11.68 -18.43 8.59
CA ALA A 191 -11.43 -17.02 8.88
C ALA A 191 -12.07 -16.57 10.20
N GLY A 192 -13.32 -16.98 10.45
CA GLY A 192 -14.05 -16.69 11.70
C GLY A 192 -13.39 -17.32 12.94
N GLY A 193 -12.89 -18.55 12.84
CA GLY A 193 -12.20 -19.23 13.93
C GLY A 193 -10.89 -18.53 14.32
N VAL A 194 -10.12 -18.06 13.34
CA VAL A 194 -8.91 -17.27 13.59
C VAL A 194 -9.27 -15.92 14.22
N TYR A 195 -10.24 -15.20 13.65
CA TYR A 195 -10.68 -13.89 14.14
C TYR A 195 -11.15 -13.95 15.60
N ASN A 196 -11.96 -14.94 15.94
CA ASN A 196 -12.50 -15.10 17.29
C ASN A 196 -11.54 -15.86 18.24
N GLY A 197 -10.34 -16.24 17.78
CA GLY A 197 -9.41 -17.04 18.57
C GLY A 197 -9.94 -18.43 18.96
N ASN A 198 -10.91 -18.95 18.21
CA ASN A 198 -11.58 -20.23 18.44
C ASN A 198 -11.55 -21.10 17.18
N VAL A 199 -10.35 -21.53 16.81
CA VAL A 199 -10.13 -22.35 15.61
C VAL A 199 -10.90 -23.68 15.73
N GLU A 200 -10.75 -24.38 16.85
CA GLU A 200 -11.40 -25.69 17.05
C GLU A 200 -12.93 -25.63 17.03
N GLY A 201 -13.54 -24.62 17.66
CA GLY A 201 -14.98 -24.44 17.66
C GLY A 201 -15.54 -24.21 16.26
N PHE A 202 -14.87 -23.37 15.46
CA PHE A 202 -15.29 -23.10 14.09
C PHE A 202 -14.97 -24.25 13.13
N ARG A 203 -13.92 -25.04 13.40
CA ARG A 203 -13.64 -26.29 12.67
C ARG A 203 -14.77 -27.29 12.88
N LYS A 204 -15.22 -27.45 14.12
CA LYS A 204 -16.36 -28.30 14.46
C LYS A 204 -17.64 -27.83 13.77
N THR A 205 -17.86 -26.53 13.64
CA THR A 205 -18.97 -25.97 12.86
C THR A 205 -18.86 -26.33 11.37
N ALA A 206 -17.65 -26.30 10.79
CA ALA A 206 -17.43 -26.71 9.40
C ALA A 206 -17.66 -28.22 9.18
N GLU A 207 -17.30 -29.05 10.17
CA GLU A 207 -17.61 -30.49 10.17
C GLU A 207 -19.12 -30.75 10.23
N GLN A 208 -19.84 -30.02 11.09
CA GLN A 208 -21.30 -30.11 11.23
C GLN A 208 -22.05 -29.64 9.99
N LEU A 209 -21.53 -28.63 9.28
CA LEU A 209 -22.09 -28.16 8.00
C LEU A 209 -21.96 -29.18 6.87
N GLY A 210 -21.00 -30.11 6.97
CA GLY A 210 -20.82 -31.19 6.00
C GLY A 210 -20.47 -30.73 4.58
N GLY A 211 -20.59 -31.65 3.61
CA GLY A 211 -20.21 -31.39 2.22
C GLY A 211 -18.73 -31.07 2.06
N ASP A 212 -18.40 -30.04 1.28
CA ASP A 212 -17.02 -29.59 1.07
C ASP A 212 -16.56 -28.52 2.09
N ALA A 213 -17.34 -28.25 3.14
CA ALA A 213 -16.99 -27.23 4.14
C ALA A 213 -15.69 -27.55 4.87
N VAL A 214 -15.45 -28.80 5.27
CA VAL A 214 -14.17 -29.20 5.89
C VAL A 214 -13.00 -28.98 4.93
N LYS A 215 -13.13 -29.38 3.66
CA LYS A 215 -12.08 -29.13 2.65
C LYS A 215 -11.83 -27.64 2.42
N GLY A 216 -12.88 -26.82 2.45
CA GLY A 216 -12.76 -25.37 2.35
C GLY A 216 -12.08 -24.75 3.57
N TYR A 217 -12.41 -25.25 4.76
CA TYR A 217 -11.82 -24.85 6.03
C TYR A 217 -10.32 -25.18 6.06
N GLU A 218 -9.98 -26.43 5.75
CA GLU A 218 -8.61 -26.91 5.63
C GLU A 218 -7.85 -26.18 4.51
N GLN A 219 -8.48 -25.84 3.39
CA GLN A 219 -7.82 -25.07 2.34
C GLN A 219 -7.29 -23.71 2.84
N VAL A 220 -7.97 -23.07 3.80
CA VAL A 220 -7.48 -21.80 4.39
C VAL A 220 -6.38 -22.08 5.41
N LEU A 221 -6.49 -23.17 6.17
CA LEU A 221 -5.60 -23.47 7.29
C LEU A 221 -4.54 -24.56 7.00
N ASN A 222 -4.38 -24.99 5.74
CA ASN A 222 -3.41 -26.01 5.35
C ASN A 222 -1.98 -25.46 5.29
N GLU A 223 -1.03 -26.39 5.19
CA GLU A 223 0.41 -26.16 5.16
C GLU A 223 0.87 -25.20 4.05
N GLN A 224 0.15 -25.11 2.92
CA GLN A 224 0.47 -24.20 1.80
C GLN A 224 -0.13 -22.80 1.95
N THR A 225 -1.23 -22.63 2.69
CA THR A 225 -2.01 -21.38 2.75
C THR A 225 -1.88 -20.67 4.09
N ALA A 226 -1.44 -21.37 5.14
CA ALA A 226 -1.10 -20.77 6.42
C ALA A 226 0.17 -19.90 6.37
N GLY A 227 0.86 -19.83 5.22
CA GLY A 227 1.87 -18.79 4.92
C GLY A 227 1.32 -17.54 4.23
N THR A 228 0.02 -17.51 3.88
CA THR A 228 -0.60 -16.43 3.08
C THR A 228 -1.97 -15.98 3.60
N ALA A 229 -2.50 -16.58 4.67
CA ALA A 229 -3.79 -16.27 5.26
C ALA A 229 -3.66 -16.38 6.79
N ILE A 230 -3.94 -15.40 7.65
CA ILE A 230 -4.81 -14.22 7.53
C ILE A 230 -4.25 -13.13 8.45
N ALA A 231 -3.93 -11.97 7.86
CA ALA A 231 -4.01 -10.71 8.56
C ALA A 231 -5.42 -10.59 9.12
N ALA A 232 -5.60 -10.41 10.44
CA ALA A 232 -6.90 -10.16 11.04
C ALA A 232 -7.55 -8.81 10.58
N ALA A 233 -7.27 -8.34 9.36
CA ALA A 233 -7.92 -7.20 8.73
C ALA A 233 -8.15 -7.31 7.20
N SER A 234 -7.45 -8.16 6.42
CA SER A 234 -7.30 -7.81 4.98
C SER A 234 -8.25 -8.46 3.96
N ILE A 235 -9.23 -9.29 4.34
CA ILE A 235 -10.22 -9.81 3.35
C ILE A 235 -11.61 -9.12 3.46
N LEU A 236 -11.88 -8.36 4.53
CA LEU A 236 -13.08 -7.52 4.64
C LEU A 236 -12.84 -6.04 4.29
N LEU A 237 -11.58 -5.61 4.09
CA LEU A 237 -11.24 -4.24 3.71
C LEU A 237 -11.53 -3.87 2.24
N ALA A 238 -11.94 -4.83 1.41
CA ALA A 238 -12.21 -4.58 -0.02
C ALA A 238 -13.65 -4.15 -0.33
N LYS A 239 -14.57 -4.05 0.66
CA LYS A 239 -15.99 -3.76 0.36
C LYS A 239 -16.72 -2.75 1.25
N ARG A 240 -16.10 -2.16 2.28
CA ARG A 240 -16.61 -0.95 2.96
C ARG A 240 -15.44 -0.14 3.54
N PRO A 241 -15.48 1.20 3.48
CA PRO A 241 -14.61 2.02 4.30
C PRO A 241 -15.06 1.85 5.75
N PHE A 242 -14.29 1.13 6.55
CA PHE A 242 -14.40 1.25 7.99
C PHE A 242 -13.61 2.50 8.37
N GLU A 243 -14.21 3.38 9.18
CA GLU A 243 -13.46 4.47 9.79
C GLU A 243 -12.36 3.85 10.65
N LEU A 244 -11.10 4.20 10.34
CA LEU A 244 -9.91 3.69 11.00
C LEU A 244 -9.73 4.32 12.40
N GLY A 245 -10.77 4.16 13.23
CA GLY A 245 -10.75 4.45 14.66
C GLY A 245 -10.49 3.21 15.53
N GLU A 246 -10.63 1.98 15.00
CA GLU A 246 -10.66 0.75 15.82
C GLU A 246 -9.88 -0.44 15.24
N VAL A 247 -8.68 -0.23 14.68
CA VAL A 247 -7.77 -1.33 14.29
C VAL A 247 -6.46 -1.24 15.06
N GLN A 248 -6.53 -1.10 16.39
CA GLN A 248 -5.35 -1.04 17.25
C GLN A 248 -4.98 -2.38 17.91
N ASP A 249 -5.82 -3.43 17.83
CA ASP A 249 -5.66 -4.61 18.71
C ASP A 249 -5.49 -5.97 18.01
N ILE A 250 -4.83 -6.02 16.85
CA ILE A 250 -4.40 -7.32 16.31
C ILE A 250 -3.10 -7.73 16.99
N THR A 251 -3.24 -8.43 18.13
CA THR A 251 -2.12 -8.86 18.97
C THR A 251 -1.55 -10.24 18.62
N LYS A 252 -2.07 -10.88 17.57
CA LYS A 252 -1.71 -12.26 17.20
C LYS A 252 -1.37 -12.38 15.72
N PHE A 253 -0.33 -13.15 15.42
CA PHE A 253 0.15 -13.45 14.06
C PHE A 253 0.53 -14.93 13.97
N VAL A 254 0.31 -15.55 12.81
CA VAL A 254 0.74 -16.93 12.56
C VAL A 254 1.81 -16.93 11.46
N GLY A 255 3.03 -17.32 11.83
CA GLY A 255 4.14 -17.48 10.89
C GLY A 255 4.41 -18.94 10.54
N LYS A 256 5.36 -19.17 9.64
CA LYS A 256 5.75 -20.52 9.18
C LYS A 256 7.22 -20.82 9.44
N VAL A 257 7.49 -22.01 9.97
CA VAL A 257 8.85 -22.55 10.12
C VAL A 257 8.84 -23.99 9.61
N ARG A 258 9.61 -24.27 8.55
CA ARG A 258 9.73 -25.63 7.98
C ARG A 258 8.38 -26.31 7.66
N GLY A 259 7.35 -25.53 7.31
CA GLY A 259 5.99 -26.01 7.03
C GLY A 259 5.02 -25.90 8.22
N ASP A 260 5.54 -25.91 9.44
CA ASP A 260 4.75 -25.83 10.66
C ASP A 260 4.26 -24.41 10.94
N SER A 261 3.03 -24.31 11.45
CA SER A 261 2.41 -23.04 11.88
C SER A 261 2.89 -22.66 13.29
N VAL A 262 3.31 -21.41 13.45
CA VAL A 262 3.82 -20.87 14.72
C VAL A 262 2.99 -19.66 15.10
N LEU A 263 2.30 -19.72 16.24
CA LEU A 263 1.52 -18.60 16.78
C LEU A 263 2.43 -17.62 17.54
N LEU A 264 2.50 -16.39 17.05
CA LEU A 264 3.09 -15.25 17.71
C LEU A 264 1.97 -14.44 18.39
N GLN A 265 2.10 -14.23 19.69
CA GLN A 265 1.22 -13.34 20.47
C GLN A 265 1.96 -12.06 20.83
N ASN A 266 1.27 -11.02 21.30
CA ASN A 266 1.85 -9.71 21.64
C ASN A 266 2.67 -9.10 20.49
N VAL A 267 2.08 -9.14 19.29
CA VAL A 267 2.60 -8.44 18.11
C VAL A 267 1.71 -7.25 17.78
N GLU A 268 2.24 -6.30 17.04
CA GLU A 268 1.48 -5.22 16.42
C GLU A 268 1.57 -5.44 14.91
N ILE A 269 0.42 -5.41 14.22
CA ILE A 269 0.40 -5.50 12.76
C ILE A 269 -0.01 -4.15 12.20
N THR A 270 0.96 -3.43 11.61
CA THR A 270 0.74 -2.10 11.03
C THR A 270 1.11 -2.08 9.57
N GLN A 271 0.47 -1.20 8.80
CA GLN A 271 0.95 -0.90 7.45
C GLN A 271 2.14 0.04 7.57
N ILE A 272 3.28 -0.37 7.00
CA ILE A 272 4.45 0.50 6.88
C ILE A 272 4.72 0.78 5.41
N ASN A 273 5.30 1.94 5.16
CA ASN A 273 5.85 2.29 3.86
C ASN A 273 7.32 1.84 3.79
N TYR A 274 7.55 0.58 3.43
CA TYR A 274 8.89 -0.01 3.38
C TYR A 274 9.71 0.63 2.25
N PHE A 275 10.85 1.21 2.57
CA PHE A 275 11.80 1.81 1.64
C PHE A 275 13.10 1.00 1.62
N LYS A 276 13.40 0.36 0.48
CA LYS A 276 14.59 -0.50 0.36
C LYS A 276 15.88 0.35 0.32
N ARG A 277 16.64 0.35 1.41
CA ARG A 277 17.92 1.04 1.50
C ARG A 277 18.97 0.48 0.56
N THR A 278 20.01 1.27 0.33
CA THR A 278 21.21 0.81 -0.36
C THR A 278 21.92 -0.26 0.46
N VAL A 279 22.73 -1.07 -0.24
CA VAL A 279 23.52 -2.13 0.40
C VAL A 279 24.57 -1.52 1.32
N GLU A 280 25.12 -0.36 0.93
CA GLU A 280 26.15 0.39 1.64
C GLU A 280 25.62 0.94 2.97
N GLU A 281 24.47 1.62 2.96
CA GLU A 281 23.83 2.14 4.19
C GLU A 281 23.49 0.99 5.16
N THR A 282 22.91 -0.09 4.62
CA THR A 282 22.57 -1.28 5.41
C THR A 282 23.84 -1.91 6.02
N ALA A 283 24.95 -1.94 5.28
CA ALA A 283 26.22 -2.49 5.77
C ALA A 283 26.82 -1.64 6.89
N ILE A 284 26.74 -0.30 6.80
CA ILE A 284 27.20 0.60 7.86
C ILE A 284 26.43 0.35 9.16
N LEU A 285 25.10 0.30 9.09
CA LEU A 285 24.24 0.04 10.25
C LEU A 285 24.47 -1.36 10.83
N ARG A 286 24.66 -2.38 9.99
CA ARG A 286 25.00 -3.74 10.43
C ARG A 286 26.37 -3.80 11.12
N LYS A 287 27.35 -3.04 10.64
CA LYS A 287 28.68 -2.98 11.25
C LYS A 287 28.60 -2.39 12.65
N GLU A 288 27.89 -1.27 12.82
CA GLU A 288 27.64 -0.65 14.12
C GLU A 288 26.89 -1.61 15.07
N PHE A 289 25.84 -2.27 14.56
CA PHE A 289 25.07 -3.25 15.32
C PHE A 289 25.95 -4.37 15.89
N ASN A 290 26.75 -4.99 15.01
CA ASN A 290 27.55 -6.15 15.36
C ASN A 290 28.72 -5.83 16.28
N SER A 291 29.29 -4.62 16.17
CA SER A 291 30.47 -4.22 16.94
C SER A 291 30.12 -3.65 18.32
N THR A 292 29.04 -2.87 18.42
CA THR A 292 28.76 -2.08 19.63
C THR A 292 27.35 -2.29 20.15
N VAL A 293 26.33 -1.96 19.34
CA VAL A 293 24.95 -1.77 19.84
C VAL A 293 24.38 -3.06 20.43
N ARG A 294 24.55 -4.21 19.76
CA ARG A 294 24.06 -5.50 20.28
C ARG A 294 24.66 -5.81 21.66
N LYS A 295 25.97 -5.54 21.82
CA LYS A 295 26.69 -5.80 23.07
C LYS A 295 26.13 -4.93 24.19
N SER A 296 25.93 -3.63 23.92
CA SER A 296 25.37 -2.68 24.89
C SER A 296 23.93 -3.02 25.27
N PHE A 297 23.09 -3.35 24.29
CA PHE A 297 21.69 -3.74 24.51
C PHE A 297 21.57 -4.96 25.44
N LEU A 298 22.36 -6.00 25.19
CA LEU A 298 22.33 -7.22 26.01
C LEU A 298 22.82 -6.98 27.45
N LYS A 299 23.85 -6.15 27.60
CA LYS A 299 24.38 -5.75 28.91
C LYS A 299 23.39 -4.97 29.74
N GLU A 300 22.65 -4.07 29.12
CA GLU A 300 21.60 -3.32 29.81
C GLU A 300 20.44 -4.23 30.17
N LEU A 301 19.98 -5.04 29.20
CA LEU A 301 18.87 -5.96 29.37
C LEU A 301 19.13 -7.00 30.47
N SER A 302 20.36 -7.49 30.65
CA SER A 302 20.69 -8.50 31.67
C SER A 302 20.45 -8.03 33.10
N ASN A 303 20.41 -6.72 33.34
CA ASN A 303 20.20 -6.15 34.68
C ASN A 303 18.72 -5.87 34.97
N THR A 304 17.82 -6.17 34.03
CA THR A 304 16.39 -5.93 34.20
C THR A 304 15.72 -7.06 35.00
N PRO A 305 14.68 -6.77 35.81
CA PRO A 305 13.89 -7.80 36.46
C PRO A 305 13.28 -8.81 35.49
N GLU A 306 12.88 -8.35 34.29
CA GLU A 306 12.33 -9.21 33.24
C GLU A 306 13.35 -10.28 32.81
N ALA A 307 14.60 -9.88 32.54
CA ALA A 307 15.66 -10.83 32.18
C ALA A 307 16.00 -11.78 33.33
N MET A 308 16.14 -11.26 34.55
CA MET A 308 16.46 -12.07 35.74
C MET A 308 15.40 -13.14 36.03
N ASN A 309 14.14 -12.86 35.73
CA ASN A 309 13.05 -13.83 35.89
C ASN A 309 12.96 -14.84 34.74
N LYS A 310 13.50 -14.52 33.56
CA LYS A 310 13.35 -15.33 32.33
C LYS A 310 14.52 -16.27 32.08
N PHE A 311 15.74 -15.85 32.42
CA PHE A 311 16.98 -16.50 32.01
C PHE A 311 17.72 -17.16 33.18
N SER A 312 18.44 -18.24 32.89
CA SER A 312 19.32 -18.87 33.88
C SER A 312 20.53 -17.97 34.21
N PRO A 313 21.21 -18.19 35.35
CA PRO A 313 22.43 -17.45 35.69
C PRO A 313 23.49 -17.49 34.59
N GLU A 314 23.69 -18.64 33.94
CA GLU A 314 24.64 -18.79 32.83
C GLU A 314 24.24 -17.92 31.61
N MET A 315 22.95 -17.90 31.27
CA MET A 315 22.44 -17.06 30.18
C MET A 315 22.61 -15.56 30.52
N LEU A 316 22.35 -15.17 31.77
CA LEU A 316 22.54 -13.79 32.24
C LEU A 316 24.01 -13.39 32.22
N GLU A 317 24.94 -14.29 32.57
CA GLU A 317 26.39 -14.04 32.48
C GLU A 317 26.82 -13.82 31.03
N ARG A 318 26.30 -14.61 30.08
CA ARG A 318 26.57 -14.40 28.66
C ARG A 318 26.06 -13.03 28.20
N MET A 319 24.85 -12.64 28.61
CA MET A 319 24.27 -11.34 28.30
C MET A 319 25.09 -10.19 28.92
N SER A 320 25.60 -10.33 30.14
CA SER A 320 26.38 -9.30 30.85
C SER A 320 27.74 -9.01 30.22
N ILE A 321 28.29 -9.95 29.44
CA ILE A 321 29.46 -9.71 28.58
C ILE A 321 29.07 -9.31 27.14
N GLY A 322 27.78 -9.19 26.88
CA GLY A 322 27.15 -8.74 25.64
C GLY A 322 27.11 -9.80 24.53
N ARG A 323 27.02 -11.07 24.91
CA ARG A 323 26.75 -12.20 24.02
C ARG A 323 25.29 -12.63 24.13
N ASN A 324 24.72 -13.10 23.03
CA ASN A 324 23.37 -13.64 23.07
C ASN A 324 23.31 -14.85 24.04
N PRO A 325 22.24 -14.99 24.82
CA PRO A 325 22.01 -16.22 25.56
C PRO A 325 21.67 -17.36 24.60
N ASP A 326 21.93 -18.59 25.00
CA ASP A 326 21.84 -19.73 24.10
C ASP A 326 20.40 -19.97 23.62
N GLY A 327 20.23 -20.06 22.30
CA GLY A 327 18.91 -20.20 21.67
C GLY A 327 18.16 -18.89 21.44
N TRP A 328 18.76 -17.73 21.71
CA TRP A 328 18.14 -16.41 21.53
C TRP A 328 18.97 -15.49 20.62
N GLN A 329 18.33 -14.51 19.99
CA GLN A 329 18.95 -13.52 19.13
C GLN A 329 18.29 -12.15 19.30
N VAL A 330 19.10 -11.09 19.26
CA VAL A 330 18.59 -9.72 19.15
C VAL A 330 18.04 -9.51 17.75
N HIS A 331 16.77 -9.10 17.66
CA HIS A 331 16.03 -8.83 16.44
C HIS A 331 15.68 -7.34 16.36
N HIS A 332 15.70 -6.79 15.14
CA HIS A 332 15.21 -5.44 14.88
C HIS A 332 13.72 -5.46 14.56
N LYS A 333 12.92 -4.67 15.27
CA LYS A 333 11.46 -4.55 15.08
C LYS A 333 11.12 -4.01 13.69
N LEU A 334 11.82 -2.97 13.25
CA LEU A 334 11.91 -2.50 11.86
C LEU A 334 13.32 -2.82 11.33
N PRO A 335 13.46 -3.38 10.13
CA PRO A 335 14.71 -3.95 9.70
C PRO A 335 15.67 -2.84 9.21
N LEU A 336 16.98 -3.09 9.31
CA LEU A 336 18.00 -2.13 8.89
C LEU A 336 18.06 -1.90 7.37
N ASP A 337 17.47 -2.79 6.58
CA ASP A 337 17.34 -2.65 5.13
C ASP A 337 16.11 -1.82 4.70
N ASP A 338 15.30 -1.41 5.67
CA ASP A 338 14.23 -0.40 5.61
C ASP A 338 14.58 0.77 6.55
N SER A 339 13.68 1.72 6.78
CA SER A 339 13.63 2.76 7.82
C SER A 339 14.08 2.40 9.26
N GLY A 340 14.31 1.13 9.62
CA GLY A 340 14.77 0.73 10.95
C GLY A 340 16.13 1.30 11.35
N THR A 341 16.39 1.43 12.66
CA THR A 341 17.64 1.97 13.21
C THR A 341 18.24 1.07 14.29
N ASN A 342 19.43 1.40 14.77
CA ASN A 342 20.10 0.71 15.89
C ASN A 342 19.66 1.22 17.28
N SER A 343 18.60 2.01 17.37
CA SER A 343 18.07 2.45 18.65
C SER A 343 17.48 1.27 19.44
N PHE A 344 17.62 1.29 20.78
CA PHE A 344 17.23 0.17 21.65
C PHE A 344 15.71 -0.10 21.63
N ASP A 345 14.90 0.92 21.43
CA ASP A 345 13.44 0.80 21.25
C ASP A 345 13.07 -0.03 20.01
N ASN A 346 13.93 -0.03 18.98
CA ASN A 346 13.81 -0.85 17.78
C ASN A 346 14.41 -2.26 17.96
N LEU A 347 14.95 -2.61 19.12
CA LEU A 347 15.51 -3.94 19.39
C LEU A 347 14.60 -4.77 20.30
N ILE A 348 14.72 -6.08 20.18
CA ILE A 348 14.09 -7.05 21.06
C ILE A 348 14.94 -8.32 21.13
N LEU A 349 15.10 -8.93 22.31
CA LEU A 349 15.74 -10.23 22.43
C LEU A 349 14.69 -11.32 22.19
N MET A 350 14.86 -12.11 21.14
CA MET A 350 13.85 -13.08 20.70
C MET A 350 14.40 -14.51 20.70
N LYS A 351 13.57 -15.46 21.16
CA LYS A 351 13.89 -16.89 21.06
C LYS A 351 13.94 -17.30 19.59
N ASN A 352 15.06 -17.94 19.21
CA ASN A 352 15.39 -18.17 17.81
C ASN A 352 14.39 -19.12 17.14
N ASP A 353 14.23 -20.31 17.71
CA ASP A 353 13.30 -21.34 17.24
C ASP A 353 12.11 -21.44 18.22
N PRO A 354 10.85 -21.27 17.77
CA PRO A 354 10.43 -21.02 16.39
C PRO A 354 10.21 -19.54 16.03
N TYR A 355 10.20 -18.64 17.02
CA TYR A 355 9.60 -17.30 16.85
C TYR A 355 10.38 -16.38 15.93
N HIS A 356 11.71 -16.28 16.11
CA HIS A 356 12.54 -15.44 15.26
C HIS A 356 12.49 -15.90 13.80
N GLN A 357 12.53 -17.21 13.56
CA GLN A 357 12.42 -17.78 12.22
C GLN A 357 11.06 -17.50 11.59
N ALA A 358 9.97 -17.73 12.33
CA ALA A 358 8.61 -17.51 11.85
C ALA A 358 8.39 -16.05 11.41
N LEU A 359 8.85 -15.10 12.23
CA LEU A 359 8.74 -13.67 11.95
C LEU A 359 9.59 -13.26 10.74
N THR A 360 10.86 -13.67 10.74
CA THR A 360 11.83 -13.33 9.70
C THR A 360 11.41 -13.90 8.34
N ASN A 361 10.88 -15.12 8.28
CA ASN A 361 10.38 -15.74 7.05
C ASN A 361 9.25 -14.93 6.41
N TYR A 362 8.31 -14.47 7.23
CA TYR A 362 7.20 -13.63 6.77
C TYR A 362 7.71 -12.28 6.27
N GLN A 363 8.54 -11.59 7.06
CA GLN A 363 9.14 -10.30 6.71
C GLN A 363 9.93 -10.37 5.39
N PHE A 364 10.70 -11.44 5.19
CA PHE A 364 11.37 -11.71 3.91
C PHE A 364 10.40 -12.00 2.77
N SER A 365 9.29 -12.70 3.00
CA SER A 365 8.34 -13.02 1.91
C SER A 365 7.64 -11.78 1.35
N ILE A 366 7.30 -10.80 2.19
CA ILE A 366 6.58 -9.58 1.77
C ILE A 366 7.50 -8.54 1.13
N THR A 367 8.80 -8.58 1.45
CA THR A 367 9.85 -7.70 0.91
C THR A 367 10.67 -8.35 -0.21
N ARG A 368 10.35 -9.60 -0.57
CA ARG A 368 11.05 -10.34 -1.62
C ARG A 368 10.98 -9.58 -2.94
N ASN A 369 12.09 -9.58 -3.67
CA ASN A 369 12.28 -8.95 -4.99
C ASN A 369 12.21 -7.42 -5.02
N MET A 370 12.19 -6.75 -3.86
CA MET A 370 12.31 -5.29 -3.85
C MET A 370 13.69 -4.85 -4.33
N VAL A 371 13.72 -3.86 -5.22
CA VAL A 371 14.97 -3.26 -5.71
C VAL A 371 15.37 -2.07 -4.83
N VAL A 372 16.67 -1.77 -4.79
CA VAL A 372 17.19 -0.62 -4.01
C VAL A 372 16.49 0.68 -4.46
N GLY A 373 16.05 1.49 -3.50
CA GLY A 373 15.30 2.71 -3.71
C GLY A 373 13.80 2.52 -3.95
N GLU A 374 13.31 1.28 -4.05
CA GLU A 374 11.89 0.98 -4.16
C GLU A 374 11.16 1.23 -2.83
N THR A 375 9.93 1.70 -2.94
CA THR A 375 9.02 1.91 -1.83
C THR A 375 7.79 1.02 -2.01
N LYS A 376 7.37 0.30 -0.97
CA LYS A 376 6.22 -0.60 -0.99
C LYS A 376 5.46 -0.57 0.33
N ILE A 377 4.15 -0.40 0.27
CA ILE A 377 3.29 -0.51 1.46
C ILE A 377 3.07 -1.98 1.76
N VAL A 378 3.47 -2.40 2.96
CA VAL A 378 3.38 -3.80 3.39
C VAL A 378 2.80 -3.91 4.80
N PRO A 379 2.02 -4.96 5.10
CA PRO A 379 1.63 -5.28 6.47
C PRO A 379 2.85 -5.82 7.23
N TRP A 380 3.35 -5.04 8.19
CA TRP A 380 4.51 -5.39 8.99
C TRP A 380 4.10 -5.93 10.35
N VAL A 381 4.71 -7.04 10.75
CA VAL A 381 4.49 -7.65 12.06
C VAL A 381 5.64 -7.20 12.96
N LYS A 382 5.30 -6.43 13.99
CA LYS A 382 6.23 -5.87 14.96
C LYS A 382 6.04 -6.52 16.33
N PRO A 383 6.99 -7.32 16.83
CA PRO A 383 6.90 -7.89 18.17
C PRO A 383 7.00 -6.78 19.22
N GLN A 384 6.19 -6.89 20.28
CA GLN A 384 6.15 -5.90 21.37
C GLN A 384 6.99 -6.36 22.57
N GLY A 385 7.49 -5.38 23.33
CA GLY A 385 8.34 -5.60 24.50
C GLY A 385 9.85 -5.62 24.21
N THR A 386 10.60 -6.15 25.17
CA THR A 386 12.07 -6.22 25.22
C THR A 386 12.59 -7.65 25.13
N ILE A 387 11.82 -8.63 25.60
CA ILE A 387 12.10 -10.08 25.47
C ILE A 387 10.88 -10.78 24.85
N TYR A 388 11.13 -11.71 23.91
CA TYR A 388 10.08 -12.43 23.18
C TYR A 388 10.31 -13.94 23.05
N PRO A 389 9.35 -14.80 23.41
CA PRO A 389 8.04 -14.46 23.97
C PRO A 389 8.17 -13.95 25.41
N LYS A 390 7.17 -13.18 25.85
CA LYS A 390 7.04 -12.71 27.25
C LYS A 390 7.16 -13.86 28.23
#